data_AF-A0A947XJV1-F1
#
_entry.id   AF-A0A947XJV1-F1
#
_cell.length_a   1.000
_cell.length_b   1.000
_cell.length_c   1.000
_cell.angle_alpha   90.00
_cell.angle_beta   90.00
_cell.angle_gamma   90.00
#
_symmetry.space_group_name_H-M   'P 1'
#
loop_
_entity.id
_entity.type
_entity.pdbx_description
1 polymer ?
#
loop_
_entity_poly.entity_id
_entity_poly.type
_entity_poly.pdbx_seq_one_letter_code
_entity_poly.pdbx_strand_id
1 'polypeptide(L)' 'MPLEHHPLHREFPEFKTQLHALLSSDGHFARLAEEYEELDKRIYEAESGRVAMDEMLLLGLKMQRVSLKDELAGFLGGAS' A
#
# COMPACT_ATOMS: atom_id res chain seq x y z
N MET A 1 7.77 7.89 14.38
CA MET A 1 7.81 8.58 13.07
C MET A 1 6.42 9.09 12.81
N PRO A 2 6.23 10.32 12.31
CA PRO A 2 4.89 10.84 12.09
C PRO A 2 4.22 9.95 11.04
N LEU A 3 3.10 9.35 11.44
CA LEU A 3 1.84 9.20 10.72
C LEU A 3 1.77 9.94 9.35
N GLU A 4 2.65 9.60 8.42
CA GLU A 4 2.63 10.07 7.04
C GLU A 4 1.96 8.98 6.21
N HIS A 5 0.85 9.34 5.57
CA HIS A 5 0.26 8.50 4.54
C HIS A 5 1.32 8.27 3.45
N HIS A 6 1.53 7.01 3.08
CA HIS A 6 2.45 6.62 2.02
C HIS A 6 1.66 6.18 0.79
N PRO A 7 0.86 7.04 0.15
CA PRO A 7 0.13 6.63 -1.03
C PRO A 7 1.11 6.20 -2.12
N LEU A 8 0.71 5.23 -2.94
CA LEU A 8 1.58 4.58 -3.94
C LEU A 8 2.29 5.57 -4.87
N HIS A 9 1.64 6.69 -5.18
CA HIS A 9 2.23 7.75 -6.01
C HIS A 9 3.40 8.49 -5.34
N ARG A 10 3.52 8.47 -4.00
CA ARG A 10 4.68 9.01 -3.26
C ARG A 10 5.79 7.99 -3.13
N GLU A 11 5.47 6.71 -3.01
CA GLU A 11 6.48 5.64 -2.99
C GLU A 11 7.08 5.42 -4.39
N PHE A 12 6.29 5.63 -5.44
CA PHE A 12 6.71 5.43 -6.84
C PHE A 12 6.44 6.68 -7.70
N PRO A 13 7.09 7.83 -7.40
CA PRO A 13 6.85 9.08 -8.11
C PRO A 13 7.25 9.00 -9.59
N GLU A 14 8.29 8.22 -9.89
CA GLU A 14 8.79 7.99 -11.26
C GLU A 14 7.82 7.14 -12.10
N PHE A 15 7.07 6.25 -11.44
CA PHE A 15 6.11 5.37 -12.10
C PHE A 15 4.69 5.93 -12.11
N LYS A 16 4.47 7.19 -11.72
CA LYS A 16 3.12 7.79 -11.62
C LYS A 16 2.27 7.63 -12.90
N THR A 17 2.87 7.81 -14.07
CA THR A 17 2.17 7.63 -15.36
C THR A 17 1.80 6.16 -15.58
N GLN A 18 2.69 5.24 -15.23
CA GLN A 18 2.48 3.80 -15.36
C GLN A 18 1.44 3.30 -14.35
N LEU A 19 1.49 3.78 -13.11
CA LEU A 19 0.47 3.59 -12.09
C LEU A 19 -0.91 3.98 -12.62
N HIS A 20 -1.07 5.20 -13.13
CA HIS A 20 -2.35 5.64 -13.69
C HIS A 20 -2.82 4.77 -14.86
N ALA A 21 -1.91 4.35 -15.74
CA ALA A 21 -2.24 3.47 -16.85
C ALA A 21 -2.68 2.08 -16.37
N LEU A 22 -1.96 1.48 -15.42
CA LEU A 22 -2.27 0.17 -14.84
C LEU A 22 -3.54 0.21 -14.00
N LEU A 23 -3.76 1.26 -13.19
CA LEU A 23 -5.03 1.46 -12.46
C LEU A 23 -6.24 1.49 -13.38
N SER A 24 -6.09 2.05 -14.59
CA SER A 24 -7.19 2.12 -15.56
C SER A 24 -7.30 0.91 -16.47
N SER A 25 -6.19 0.21 -16.74
CA SER A 25 -6.12 -0.87 -17.74
C SER A 25 -6.06 -2.26 -17.12
N ASP A 26 -5.67 -2.38 -15.85
CA ASP A 26 -5.48 -3.64 -15.13
C ASP A 26 -6.26 -3.61 -13.81
N GLY A 27 -7.40 -4.29 -13.79
CA GLY A 27 -8.28 -4.33 -12.63
C GLY A 27 -7.68 -5.07 -11.43
N HIS A 28 -6.68 -5.93 -11.66
CA HIS A 28 -5.95 -6.58 -10.58
C HIS A 28 -5.04 -5.56 -9.90
N PHE A 29 -4.26 -4.80 -10.68
CA PHE A 29 -3.43 -3.72 -10.17
C PHE A 29 -4.25 -2.66 -9.41
N ALA A 30 -5.40 -2.26 -9.96
CA ALA A 30 -6.33 -1.33 -9.30
C ALA A 30 -6.71 -1.80 -7.90
N ARG A 31 -7.10 -3.07 -7.79
CA ARG A 31 -7.50 -3.68 -6.52
C ARG A 31 -6.36 -3.76 -5.52
N LEU A 32 -5.16 -4.13 -5.96
CA LEU A 32 -3.98 -4.16 -5.09
C LEU A 32 -3.62 -2.78 -4.55
N ALA A 33 -3.75 -1.75 -5.39
CA ALA A 33 -3.49 -0.38 -4.99
C ALA A 33 -4.50 0.11 -3.94
N GLU A 34 -5.79 -0.19 -4.14
CA GLU A 34 -6.84 0.09 -3.16
C GLU A 34 -6.59 -0.66 -1.84
N GLU A 35 -6.28 -1.96 -1.89
CA GLU A 35 -6.00 -2.77 -0.71
C GLU A 35 -4.79 -2.22 0.07
N TYR A 36 -3.75 -1.77 -0.62
CA TYR A 36 -2.59 -1.15 -0.01
C TYR A 36 -2.96 0.15 0.72
N GLU A 37 -3.73 1.04 0.09
CA GLU A 37 -4.17 2.29 0.71
C GLU A 37 -5.09 2.05 1.92
N GLU A 38 -6.00 1.07 1.83
CA GLU A 38 -6.85 0.67 2.95
C GLU A 38 -6.03 0.12 4.13
N LEU A 39 -5.02 -0.71 3.85
CA LEU A 39 -4.09 -1.24 4.85
C LEU A 39 -3.29 -0.15 5.54
N ASP A 40 -2.70 0.76 4.77
CA ASP A 40 -1.94 1.90 5.28
C ASP A 40 -2.80 2.75 6.22
N LYS A 41 -4.04 3.06 5.81
CA LYS A 41 -5.01 3.77 6.64
C LYS A 41 -5.35 3.00 7.91
N ARG A 42 -5.55 1.68 7.83
CA ARG A 42 -5.93 0.86 8.99
C ARG A 42 -4.80 0.72 10.00
N ILE A 43 -3.55 0.59 9.52
CA ILE A 43 -2.34 0.64 10.34
C ILE A 43 -2.22 2.02 11.01
N TYR A 44 -2.42 3.10 10.26
CA TYR A 44 -2.43 4.46 10.78
C TYR A 44 -3.46 4.64 11.90
N GLU A 45 -4.70 4.19 11.70
CA GLU A 45 -5.78 4.33 12.69
C GLU A 45 -5.50 3.52 13.95
N ALA A 46 -4.92 2.32 13.80
CA ALA A 46 -4.46 1.50 14.91
C ALA A 46 -3.29 2.16 15.67
N GLU A 47 -2.26 2.64 14.96
CA GLU A 47 -1.10 3.30 15.59
C GLU A 47 -1.45 4.67 16.18
N SER A 48 -2.42 5.37 15.62
CA SER A 48 -2.98 6.61 16.17
C SER A 48 -3.86 6.37 17.40
N GLY A 49 -4.12 5.12 17.78
CA GLY A 49 -5.00 4.75 18.90
C GLY A 49 -6.48 5.04 18.65
N ARG A 50 -6.90 5.29 17.39
CA ARG A 50 -8.30 5.45 17.02
C ARG A 50 -9.05 4.12 17.02
N VAL A 51 -8.34 3.03 16.72
CA VAL A 51 -8.86 1.68 16.72
C VAL A 51 -8.06 0.86 17.72
N ALA A 52 -8.75 0.22 18.67
CA ALA A 52 -8.14 -0.78 19.55
C ALA A 52 -7.83 -2.02 18.71
N MET A 53 -6.58 -2.12 18.27
CA MET A 53 -6.08 -3.22 17.45
C MET A 53 -5.07 -4.03 18.25
N ASP A 54 -5.18 -5.34 18.17
CA ASP A 54 -4.19 -6.24 18.77
C ASP A 54 -2.82 -6.11 18.06
N GLU A 55 -1.73 -6.18 18.81
CA GLU A 55 -0.37 -6.07 18.25
C GLU A 55 -0.09 -7.15 17.21
N MET A 56 -0.64 -8.37 17.41
CA MET A 56 -0.50 -9.46 16.45
C MET A 56 -1.23 -9.16 15.14
N LEU A 57 -2.40 -8.52 15.21
CA LEU A 57 -3.13 -8.07 14.03
C LEU A 57 -2.38 -6.94 13.31
N LEU A 58 -1.86 -5.96 14.06
CA LEU A 58 -1.07 -4.87 13.50
C LEU A 58 0.19 -5.38 12.78
N LEU A 59 0.88 -6.36 13.35
CA LEU A 59 2.03 -7.02 12.73
C LEU A 59 1.64 -7.72 11.42
N GLY A 60 0.50 -8.42 11.42
CA GLY A 60 -0.05 -9.04 10.21
C GLY A 60 -0.36 -8.02 9.11
N LEU A 61 -0.96 -6.88 9.46
CA LEU A 61 -1.21 -5.81 8.49
C LEU A 61 0.10 -5.22 7.94
N LYS A 62 1.11 -5.01 8.79
CA LYS A 62 2.42 -4.51 8.36
C LYS A 62 3.09 -5.47 7.38
N MET A 63 3.00 -6.78 7.64
CA MET A 63 3.47 -7.82 6.70
C MET A 63 2.72 -7.74 5.36
N GLN A 64 1.38 -7.66 5.41
CA GLN A 64 0.55 -7.59 4.22
C GLN A 64 0.83 -6.33 3.38
N ARG A 65 1.06 -5.18 4.03
CA ARG A 65 1.48 -3.93 3.37
C ARG A 65 2.80 -4.11 2.60
N VAL A 66 3.76 -4.82 3.19
CA VAL A 66 5.04 -5.11 2.52
C VAL A 66 4.83 -6.04 1.31
N SER A 67 4.03 -7.09 1.45
CA SER A 67 3.71 -8.01 0.34
C SER A 67 3.00 -7.30 -0.80
N LEU A 68 2.00 -6.47 -0.51
CA LEU A 68 1.31 -5.68 -1.54
C LEU A 68 2.27 -4.71 -2.23
N LYS A 69 3.18 -4.08 -1.48
CA LYS A 69 4.19 -3.20 -2.07
C LYS A 69 5.10 -3.94 -3.04
N ASP A 70 5.54 -5.14 -2.66
CA ASP A 70 6.39 -5.99 -3.49
C ASP A 70 5.66 -6.41 -4.78
N GLU A 71 4.39 -6.80 -4.65
CA GLU A 71 3.55 -7.17 -5.79
C GLU A 71 3.34 -5.98 -6.74
N LEU A 72 2.98 -4.81 -6.20
CA LEU A 72 2.83 -3.57 -6.96
C LEU A 72 4.14 -3.15 -7.65
N ALA A 73 5.29 -3.32 -6.99
CA ALA A 73 6.60 -3.08 -7.60
C ALA A 73 6.89 -4.05 -8.76
N GLY A 74 6.48 -5.31 -8.63
CA GLY A 74 6.56 -6.31 -9.70
C GLY A 74 5.77 -5.90 -10.95
N PHE A 75 4.56 -5.36 -10.78
CA PHE A 75 3.76 -4.82 -11.89
C PHE A 75 4.38 -3.58 -12.56
N LEU A 76 5.09 -2.75 -11.79
CA LEU A 76 5.81 -1.59 -12.30
C LEU A 76 7.12 -1.95 -13.04
N GLY A 77 7.43 -3.24 -13.17
CA GLY A 77 8.67 -3.71 -13.80
C GLY A 77 9.88 -3.60 -12.88
N GLY A 78 9.67 -3.36 -11.58
CA GLY A 78 10.68 -3.40 -10.54
C GLY A 78 11.07 -4.82 -10.16
N ALA A 79 11.53 -5.60 -11.13
CA ALA A 79 12.27 -6.83 -10.89
C ALA A 79 13.64 -6.69 -11.55
N SER A 80 14.63 -6.33 -10.74
CA SER A 80 16.05 -6.60 -11.00
C SER A 80 16.71 -6.94 -9.68
#